data_AF-A0A4R2DTH0-F1
#
_entry.id   AF-A0A4R2DTH0-F1
#
_cell.length_a   1.000
_cell.length_b   1.000
_cell.length_c   1.000
_cell.angle_alpha   90.00
_cell.angle_beta   90.00
_cell.angle_gamma   90.00
#
_symmetry.space_group_name_H-M   'P 1'
#
loop_
_entity.id
_entity.type
_entity.pdbx_description
1 polymer ?
#
loop_
_entity_poly.entity_id
_entity_poly.type
_entity_poly.pdbx_seq_one_letter_code
_entity_poly.pdbx_strand_id
1 'polypeptide(L)' 'MIGTPEQVARRIVEYRRRGVDLVLAGFLHFQEEVEYFGAKVLPLVRELEAQADREPAVV' A
#
# COMPACT_ATOMS: atom_id res chain seq x y z
N MET A 1 0.35 -8.81 6.60
CA MET A 1 1.27 -8.47 5.47
C MET A 1 2.65 -8.26 6.09
N ILE A 2 3.70 -8.89 5.59
CA ILE A 2 5.02 -8.94 6.27
C ILE A 2 6.10 -8.47 5.29
N GLY A 3 6.99 -7.59 5.74
CA GLY A 3 8.11 -7.06 4.96
C GLY A 3 8.45 -5.61 5.30
N THR A 4 9.32 -5.00 4.50
CA THR A 4 9.66 -3.57 4.59
C THR A 4 8.49 -2.69 4.13
N PRO A 5 8.44 -1.39 4.51
CA PRO A 5 7.38 -0.48 4.06
C PRO A 5 7.18 -0.46 2.55
N GLU A 6 8.26 -0.52 1.77
CA GLU A 6 8.23 -0.51 0.31
C GLU A 6 7.65 -1.82 -0.26
N GLN A 7 7.98 -2.96 0.35
CA GLN A 7 7.42 -4.26 -0.04
C GLN A 7 5.92 -4.30 0.24
N VAL A 8 5.52 -3.79 1.41
CA VAL A 8 4.12 -3.69 1.84
C VAL A 8 3.35 -2.76 0.89
N ALA A 9 3.88 -1.57 0.59
CA ALA A 9 3.26 -0.61 -0.32
C ALA A 9 3.07 -1.18 -1.74
N ARG A 10 4.11 -1.80 -2.31
CA ARG A 10 4.00 -2.46 -3.63
C ARG A 10 2.91 -3.52 -3.65
N ARG A 11 2.81 -4.32 -2.59
CA ARG A 11 1.79 -5.39 -2.52
C ARG A 11 0.37 -4.83 -2.46
N ILE A 12 0.16 -3.69 -1.79
CA ILE A 12 -1.13 -2.99 -1.75
C ILE A 12 -1.54 -2.55 -3.16
N VAL A 13 -0.64 -1.89 -3.90
CA VAL A 13 -0.92 -1.41 -5.26
C VAL A 13 -1.18 -2.56 -6.22
N GLU A 14 -0.43 -3.66 -6.10
CA GLU A 14 -0.67 -4.88 -6.89
C GLU A 14 -2.03 -5.52 -6.62
N TYR A 15 -2.55 -5.44 -5.39
CA TYR A 15 -3.92 -5.88 -5.11
C TYR A 15 -4.95 -4.91 -5.70
N ARG A 16 -4.70 -3.59 -5.64
CA ARG A 16 -5.61 -2.60 -6.24
C ARG A 16 -5.70 -2.75 -7.76
N ARG A 17 -4.58 -3.03 -8.44
CA ARG A 17 -4.54 -3.38 -9.87
C ARG A 17 -5.38 -4.61 -10.24
N ARG A 18 -5.62 -5.51 -9.28
CA ARG A 18 -6.48 -6.69 -9.43
C ARG A 18 -7.94 -6.43 -9.06
N GLY A 19 -8.32 -5.19 -8.75
CA GLY A 19 -9.68 -4.79 -8.40
C GLY A 19 -9.99 -4.81 -6.90
N VAL A 20 -8.99 -4.83 -6.02
CA VAL A 20 -9.22 -4.72 -4.56
C VAL A 20 -9.29 -3.25 -4.14
N ASP A 21 -10.47 -2.81 -3.70
CA ASP A 21 -10.68 -1.42 -3.25
C ASP A 21 -10.50 -1.19 -1.74
N LEU A 22 -10.47 -2.27 -0.94
CA LEU A 22 -10.35 -2.19 0.52
C LEU A 22 -9.39 -3.25 1.06
N VAL A 23 -8.45 -2.81 1.91
CA VAL A 23 -7.57 -3.70 2.68
C VAL A 23 -7.86 -3.50 4.17
N LEU A 24 -8.41 -4.53 4.82
CA LEU A 24 -8.57 -4.56 6.28
C LEU A 24 -7.28 -5.09 6.91
N ALA A 25 -6.53 -4.22 7.58
CA ALA A 25 -5.28 -4.56 8.24
C ALA A 25 -5.48 -4.76 9.75
N GLY A 26 -4.85 -5.81 10.29
CA GLY A 26 -4.75 -6.06 11.73
C GLY A 26 -3.32 -5.82 12.21
N PHE A 27 -3.19 -5.18 13.37
CA PHE A 27 -1.93 -4.81 14.01
C PHE A 27 -1.87 -5.43 15.41
N LEU A 28 -0.70 -5.91 15.84
CA LEU A 28 -0.53 -6.48 17.17
C LEU A 28 -0.38 -5.36 18.20
N HIS A 29 0.57 -4.45 17.96
CA HIS A 29 0.79 -3.26 18.77
C HIS A 29 0.08 -2.09 18.11
N PHE A 30 -1.26 -2.10 18.17
CA PHE A 30 -2.11 -1.25 17.34
C PHE A 30 -1.66 0.22 17.29
N GLN A 31 -1.41 0.85 18.44
CA GLN A 31 -1.10 2.28 18.48
C GLN A 31 0.18 2.63 17.71
N GLU A 32 1.29 1.96 18.04
CA GLU A 32 2.60 2.21 17.43
C GLU A 32 2.63 1.76 15.97
N GLU A 33 2.03 0.60 15.67
CA GLU A 33 2.06 0.04 14.32
C GLU A 33 1.14 0.80 13.35
N VAL A 34 -0.01 1.32 13.81
CA VAL A 34 -0.87 2.19 13.00
C VAL A 34 -0.15 3.50 12.68
N GLU A 35 0.51 4.10 13.67
CA GLU A 35 1.27 5.34 13.45
C GLU A 35 2.42 5.11 12.47
N TYR A 36 3.20 4.04 12.67
CA TYR A 36 4.28 3.66 11.75
C TYR A 36 3.76 3.38 10.34
N PHE A 37 2.68 2.62 10.21
CA PHE A 37 2.06 2.32 8.93
C PHE A 37 1.59 3.59 8.21
N GLY A 38 0.92 4.48 8.94
CA GLY A 38 0.48 5.78 8.42
C GLY A 38 1.63 6.66 7.96
N ALA A 39 2.73 6.69 8.72
CA ALA A 39 3.89 7.53 8.44
C ALA A 39 4.81 6.97 7.35
N LYS A 40 4.93 5.65 7.22
CA LYS A 40 5.94 4.99 6.36
C LYS A 40 5.36 4.29 5.14
N VAL A 41 4.14 3.75 5.22
CA VAL A 41 3.58 2.93 4.14
C VAL A 41 2.61 3.75 3.28
N LEU A 42 1.70 4.49 3.89
CA LEU A 42 0.68 5.25 3.13
C LEU A 42 1.28 6.25 2.12
N PRO A 43 2.36 6.99 2.41
CA PRO A 43 2.98 7.87 1.42
C PRO A 43 3.50 7.09 0.20
N LEU A 44 4.17 5.96 0.44
CA LEU A 44 4.71 5.10 -0.62
C LEU A 44 3.60 4.51 -1.50
N VAL A 45 2.48 4.10 -0.89
CA VAL A 45 1.31 3.61 -1.65
C VAL A 45 0.81 4.70 -2.59
N ARG A 46 0.61 5.93 -2.10
CA ARG A 46 0.14 7.06 -2.91
C ARG A 46 1.08 7.40 -4.06
N GLU A 47 2.39 7.37 -3.80
CA GLU A 47 3.40 7.59 -4.84
C GLU A 47 3.35 6.51 -5.93
N LEU A 48 3.22 5.24 -5.53
CA LEU A 48 3.13 4.11 -6.46
C LEU A 48 1.80 4.10 -7.24
N GLU A 49 0.68 4.47 -6.60
CA GLU A 49 -0.61 4.65 -7.29
C GLU A 49 -0.52 5.77 -8.32
N ALA A 50 0.04 6.92 -7.96
CA ALA A 50 0.24 8.04 -8.88
C ALA A 50 1.19 7.70 -10.05
N GLN A 51 2.14 6.77 -9.86
CA GLN A 51 2.98 6.25 -10.94
C GLN A 51 2.20 5.27 -11.81
N ALA A 52 1.43 4.37 -11.21
CA ALA A 52 0.62 3.38 -11.93
C ALA A 52 -0.46 4.04 -12.79
N ASP A 53 -1.07 5.14 -12.34
CA ASP A 53 -2.05 5.91 -13.11
C ASP A 53 -1.43 6.68 -14.28
N ARG A 54 -0.12 6.93 -14.25
CA ARG A 54 0.63 7.59 -15.34
C ARG A 54 1.10 6.63 -16.42
N GLU A 55 1.22 5.34 -16.11
CA GLU A 55 1.45 4.32 -17.13
C GLU A 55 0.12 4.04 -17.81
N PRO A 56 -0.05 4.37 -19.11
CA PRO A 56 -1.28 4.03 -19.80
C PRO A 56 -1.43 2.51 -19.71
N ALA A 57 -2.61 2.06 -19.25
CA ALA A 57 -2.99 0.67 -19.35
C ALA A 57 -2.80 0.26 -20.82
N VAL A 58 -1.78 -0.55 -21.09
CA VAL A 58 -1.62 -1.19 -22.39
C VAL A 58 -2.79 -2.15 -22.51
N VAL A 59 -3.86 -1.68 -23.15
CA VAL A 59 -5.02 -2.45 -23.58
C VAL A 59 -5.17 -2.24 -25.08
#